data_AF-A0A8B8R9N4-F1
#
_entry.id   AF-A0A8B8R9N4-F1
#
_cell.length_a   1.000
_cell.length_b   1.000
_cell.length_c   1.000
_cell.angle_alpha   90.00
_cell.angle_beta   90.00
_cell.angle_gamma   90.00
#
_symmetry.space_group_name_H-M   'P 1'
#
loop_
_entity.id
_entity.type
_entity.pdbx_description
1 polymer ?
#
loop_
_entity_poly.entity_id
_entity_poly.type
_entity_poly.pdbx_seq_one_letter_code
_entity_poly.pdbx_strand_id
1 'polypeptide(L)'
;MGRRPLEDPLTSQPLSLQPAGPMPAWAALLLVWAAAEAAEDCPAPCACRALDTMGLQVDCRGRGLTALPALPVHTRRLLLANNSLHSVAPGAFDHLPQLQALDAAQNPWHCDCALTYLRLWLRDRAPKELQRVRCAGPGVAAGRALGQLGGCGWRLAEAGVSPGLWWDAALAAVATLSLALLAGLLCTLSPRGGRARP
;
A
#
# COMPACT_ATOMS: atom_id res chain seq x y z
N MET A 1 -44.51 51.24 -65.72
CA MET A 1 -44.24 50.21 -64.69
C MET A 1 -42.80 49.75 -64.85
N GLY A 2 -42.04 49.58 -63.77
CA GLY A 2 -40.67 49.09 -63.83
C GLY A 2 -40.10 48.87 -62.44
N ARG A 3 -39.94 47.61 -62.03
CA ARG A 3 -39.30 47.25 -60.76
C ARG A 3 -37.78 47.30 -60.96
N ARG A 4 -37.07 48.06 -60.13
CA ARG A 4 -35.64 47.82 -59.91
C ARG A 4 -35.50 46.70 -58.88
N PRO A 5 -34.56 45.76 -59.02
CA PRO A 5 -34.21 44.86 -57.92
C PRO A 5 -33.58 45.68 -56.79
N LEU A 6 -33.71 45.19 -55.56
CA LEU A 6 -32.89 45.60 -54.43
C LEU A 6 -31.82 44.53 -54.27
N GLU A 7 -30.56 44.91 -54.28
CA GLU A 7 -29.43 43.98 -54.12
C GLU A 7 -29.13 43.81 -52.62
N ASP A 8 -29.06 42.56 -52.15
CA ASP A 8 -28.66 42.20 -50.78
C ASP A 8 -27.16 41.83 -50.74
N PRO A 9 -26.27 42.72 -50.23
CA PRO A 9 -24.89 42.36 -49.94
C PRO A 9 -24.77 41.87 -48.49
N LEU A 10 -25.25 40.64 -48.20
CA LEU A 10 -25.03 39.97 -46.91
C LEU A 10 -23.55 39.52 -46.79
N THR A 11 -22.65 40.51 -46.73
CA THR A 11 -21.21 40.33 -46.87
C THR A 11 -20.63 39.74 -45.59
N SER A 12 -19.99 38.58 -45.71
CA SER A 12 -19.34 37.88 -44.60
C SER A 12 -18.19 38.69 -43.99
N GLN A 13 -18.36 39.14 -42.75
CA GLN A 13 -17.27 39.75 -41.98
C GLN A 13 -16.34 38.66 -41.41
N PRO A 14 -15.01 38.76 -41.58
CA PRO A 14 -14.07 37.81 -40.99
C PRO A 14 -13.94 38.06 -39.48
N LEU A 15 -14.13 37.01 -38.68
CA LEU A 15 -14.09 37.07 -37.22
C LEU A 15 -12.64 37.30 -36.74
N SER A 16 -12.30 38.57 -36.59
CA SER A 16 -10.93 39.03 -36.35
C SER A 16 -10.53 38.83 -34.89
N LEU A 17 -9.68 37.84 -34.61
CA LEU A 17 -9.08 37.66 -33.28
C LEU A 17 -8.17 38.85 -32.97
N GLN A 18 -8.70 39.80 -32.18
CA GLN A 18 -7.88 40.85 -31.57
C GLN A 18 -7.03 40.25 -30.44
N PRO A 19 -5.78 40.72 -30.24
CA PRO A 19 -4.97 40.30 -29.10
C PRO A 19 -5.63 40.77 -27.80
N ALA A 20 -5.67 39.89 -26.80
CA ALA A 20 -6.21 40.24 -25.49
C ALA A 20 -5.41 41.39 -24.87
N GLY A 21 -6.08 42.50 -24.57
CA GLY A 21 -5.47 43.62 -23.85
C GLY A 21 -5.07 43.23 -22.42
N PRO A 22 -4.20 44.02 -21.76
CA PRO A 22 -3.78 43.73 -20.40
C PRO A 22 -4.99 43.71 -19.46
N MET A 23 -5.17 42.58 -18.76
CA MET A 23 -6.28 42.38 -17.82
C MET A 23 -6.28 43.50 -16.75
N PRO A 24 -7.42 44.16 -16.49
CA PRO A 24 -7.45 45.26 -15.52
C PRO A 24 -7.19 44.73 -14.11
N ALA A 25 -6.51 45.53 -13.28
CA ALA A 25 -6.00 45.06 -11.98
C ALA A 25 -7.09 44.50 -11.04
N TRP A 26 -8.33 45.01 -11.13
CA TRP A 26 -9.47 44.47 -10.37
C TRP A 26 -9.88 43.06 -10.82
N ALA A 27 -9.75 42.72 -12.11
CA ALA A 27 -10.02 41.38 -12.62
C ALA A 27 -8.91 40.40 -12.22
N ALA A 28 -7.66 40.85 -12.17
CA ALA A 28 -6.56 40.07 -11.59
C ALA A 28 -6.78 39.82 -10.08
N LEU A 29 -7.24 40.84 -9.33
CA LEU A 29 -7.63 40.70 -7.93
C LEU A 29 -8.78 39.71 -7.71
N LEU A 30 -9.84 39.76 -8.53
CA LEU A 30 -10.94 38.79 -8.48
C LEU A 30 -10.47 37.36 -8.81
N LEU A 31 -9.58 37.18 -9.79
CA LEU A 31 -9.01 35.88 -10.13
C LEU A 31 -8.11 35.34 -9.01
N VAL A 32 -7.33 36.19 -8.34
CA VAL A 32 -6.51 35.82 -7.18
C VAL A 32 -7.38 35.47 -5.97
N TRP A 33 -8.44 36.24 -5.71
CA TRP A 33 -9.39 35.96 -4.62
C TRP A 33 -10.12 34.63 -4.84
N ALA A 34 -10.72 34.42 -6.02
CA ALA A 34 -11.39 33.16 -6.37
C ALA A 34 -10.43 31.94 -6.42
N ALA A 35 -9.13 32.16 -6.67
CA ALA A 35 -8.11 31.11 -6.56
C ALA A 35 -7.70 30.84 -5.10
N ALA A 36 -7.72 31.84 -4.22
CA ALA A 36 -7.42 31.69 -2.80
C ALA A 36 -8.54 30.98 -2.03
N GLU A 37 -9.80 31.27 -2.35
CA GLU A 37 -10.97 30.58 -1.77
C GLU A 37 -11.03 29.08 -2.12
N ALA A 38 -10.31 28.65 -3.17
CA ALA A 38 -10.13 27.24 -3.52
C ALA A 38 -8.93 26.57 -2.80
N ALA A 39 -8.18 27.29 -1.96
CA ALA A 39 -6.86 26.87 -1.48
C ALA A 39 -6.69 26.76 0.05
N GLU A 40 -7.51 27.44 0.87
CA GLU A 40 -7.39 27.50 2.36
C GLU A 40 -7.15 26.14 3.03
N ASP A 41 -7.86 25.10 2.59
CA ASP A 41 -7.83 23.75 3.18
C ASP A 41 -6.75 22.81 2.58
N CYS A 42 -5.95 23.27 1.62
CA CYS A 42 -4.97 22.42 0.93
C CYS A 42 -3.55 22.56 1.52
N PRO A 43 -2.93 21.46 2.01
CA PRO A 43 -1.57 21.55 2.55
C PRO A 43 -0.56 21.90 1.46
N ALA A 44 0.19 22.99 1.67
CA ALA A 44 1.15 23.59 0.72
C ALA A 44 2.12 22.63 -0.03
N PRO A 45 2.66 21.53 0.54
CA PRO A 45 3.48 20.61 -0.24
C PRO A 45 2.69 19.76 -1.26
N CYS A 46 1.36 19.76 -1.24
CA CYS A 46 0.50 18.89 -2.05
C CYS A 46 -0.35 19.67 -3.06
N ALA A 47 -1.01 18.95 -3.97
CA ALA A 47 -1.99 19.52 -4.90
C ALA A 47 -3.37 18.91 -4.64
N CYS A 48 -4.39 19.74 -4.44
CA CYS A 48 -5.76 19.31 -4.20
C CYS A 48 -6.62 19.44 -5.46
N ARG A 49 -7.52 18.49 -5.70
CA ARG A 49 -8.47 18.51 -6.82
C ARG A 49 -9.83 17.99 -6.39
N ALA A 50 -10.89 18.75 -6.66
CA ALA A 50 -12.27 18.29 -6.51
C ALA A 50 -12.56 17.11 -7.45
N LEU A 51 -13.34 16.14 -6.96
CA LEU A 51 -13.73 14.95 -7.71
C LEU A 51 -15.15 15.08 -8.24
N ASP A 52 -15.37 14.57 -9.45
CA ASP A 52 -16.68 14.52 -10.12
C ASP A 52 -17.70 13.69 -9.31
N THR A 53 -17.20 12.83 -8.43
CA THR A 53 -17.94 12.19 -7.34
C THR A 53 -17.57 12.87 -6.03
N MET A 54 -18.51 13.64 -5.46
CA MET A 54 -18.41 14.45 -4.23
C MET A 54 -17.27 14.02 -3.28
N GLY A 55 -16.31 14.91 -3.06
CA GLY A 55 -15.12 14.71 -2.24
C GLY A 55 -13.85 15.27 -2.90
N LEU A 56 -12.74 15.26 -2.17
CA LEU A 56 -11.46 15.82 -2.60
C LEU A 56 -10.42 14.71 -2.85
N GLN A 57 -9.57 14.88 -3.86
CA GLN A 57 -8.31 14.16 -4.01
C GLN A 57 -7.15 15.06 -3.59
N VAL A 58 -6.34 14.58 -2.66
CA VAL A 58 -5.11 15.25 -2.20
C VAL A 58 -3.90 14.47 -2.74
N ASP A 59 -3.08 15.12 -3.57
CA ASP A 59 -1.91 14.54 -4.22
C ASP A 59 -0.62 15.11 -3.63
N CYS A 60 0.01 14.32 -2.76
CA CYS A 60 1.24 14.62 -2.06
C CYS A 60 2.42 13.78 -2.60
N ARG A 61 2.33 13.22 -3.81
CA ARG A 61 3.36 12.29 -4.33
C ARG A 61 4.67 13.00 -4.66
N GLY A 62 5.80 12.36 -4.33
CA GLY A 62 7.14 12.86 -4.68
C GLY A 62 7.60 14.10 -3.89
N ARG A 63 7.08 14.32 -2.68
CA ARG A 63 7.25 15.58 -1.92
C ARG A 63 8.23 15.47 -0.74
N GLY A 64 8.89 14.33 -0.55
CA GLY A 64 9.86 14.09 0.52
C GLY A 64 9.26 14.06 1.94
N LEU A 65 7.94 13.86 2.07
CA LEU A 65 7.25 13.90 3.36
C LEU A 65 7.77 12.83 4.32
N THR A 66 8.21 13.26 5.51
CA THR A 66 8.61 12.38 6.63
C THR A 66 7.48 12.15 7.64
N ALA A 67 6.47 13.02 7.64
CA ALA A 67 5.23 12.92 8.40
C ALA A 67 4.04 13.35 7.53
N LEU A 68 2.82 13.03 7.97
CA LEU A 68 1.59 13.49 7.31
C LEU A 68 1.36 14.99 7.61
N PRO A 69 0.99 15.82 6.61
CA PRO A 69 0.52 17.18 6.85
C PRO A 69 -0.88 17.17 7.48
N ALA A 70 -1.39 18.35 7.83
CA ALA A 70 -2.83 18.52 8.04
C ALA A 70 -3.59 18.18 6.74
N LEU A 71 -4.71 17.46 6.86
CA LEU A 71 -5.48 16.95 5.73
C LEU A 71 -6.95 17.39 5.83
N PRO A 72 -7.56 17.92 4.76
CA PRO A 72 -8.93 18.40 4.80
C PRO A 72 -9.93 17.26 5.00
N VAL A 73 -10.96 17.48 5.83
CA VAL A 73 -11.98 16.51 6.25
C VAL A 73 -12.71 15.82 5.08
N HIS A 74 -12.84 16.51 3.96
CA HIS A 74 -13.47 16.02 2.73
C HIS A 74 -12.53 15.18 1.82
N THR A 75 -11.34 14.82 2.29
CA THR A 75 -10.40 13.96 1.56
C THR A 75 -11.00 12.57 1.34
N ARG A 76 -11.27 12.25 0.07
CA ARG A 76 -11.81 10.97 -0.41
C ARG A 76 -10.73 10.07 -1.02
N ARG A 77 -9.69 10.67 -1.61
CA ARG A 77 -8.50 9.98 -2.10
C ARG A 77 -7.24 10.71 -1.62
N LEU A 78 -6.27 9.96 -1.09
CA LEU A 78 -4.99 10.49 -0.61
C LEU A 78 -3.84 9.77 -1.30
N LEU A 79 -2.96 10.51 -1.97
CA LEU A 79 -1.81 9.96 -2.70
C LEU A 79 -0.50 10.41 -2.03
N LEU A 80 0.18 9.48 -1.37
CA LEU A 80 1.40 9.70 -0.59
C LEU A 80 2.61 8.91 -1.14
N ALA A 81 2.48 8.28 -2.30
CA ALA A 81 3.56 7.51 -2.90
C ALA A 81 4.82 8.34 -3.19
N ASN A 82 5.99 7.70 -3.12
CA ASN A 82 7.30 8.32 -3.35
C ASN A 82 7.60 9.42 -2.32
N ASN A 83 7.48 9.09 -1.04
CA ASN A 83 7.84 9.96 0.09
C ASN A 83 8.76 9.22 1.07
N SER A 84 9.09 9.86 2.19
CA SER A 84 10.01 9.38 3.23
C SER A 84 9.27 8.95 4.51
N LEU A 85 8.03 8.48 4.39
CA LEU A 85 7.22 8.04 5.53
C LEU A 85 7.72 6.68 6.06
N HIS A 86 8.09 6.65 7.33
CA HIS A 86 8.48 5.41 8.02
C HIS A 86 7.32 4.75 8.77
N SER A 87 6.38 5.54 9.29
CA SER A 87 5.17 5.08 9.98
C SER A 87 4.03 6.09 9.83
N VAL A 88 2.82 5.70 10.23
CA VAL A 88 1.65 6.60 10.34
C VAL A 88 1.17 6.56 11.79
N ALA A 89 0.94 7.73 12.38
CA ALA A 89 0.46 7.83 13.76
C ALA A 89 -0.91 7.14 13.93
N PRO A 90 -1.16 6.45 15.06
CA PRO A 90 -2.51 5.98 15.39
C PRO A 90 -3.52 7.12 15.35
N GLY A 91 -4.66 6.89 14.71
CA GLY A 91 -5.74 7.87 14.55
C GLY A 91 -5.58 8.88 13.41
N ALA A 92 -4.47 8.87 12.66
CA ALA A 92 -4.17 9.90 11.65
C ALA A 92 -5.19 10.01 10.48
N PHE A 93 -6.05 9.00 10.29
CA PHE A 93 -7.13 9.02 9.29
C PHE A 93 -8.53 9.08 9.91
N ASP A 94 -8.66 9.12 11.23
CA ASP A 94 -9.95 9.02 11.92
C ASP A 94 -10.79 10.30 11.73
N HIS A 95 -10.11 11.43 11.53
CA HIS A 95 -10.73 12.71 11.12
C HIS A 95 -11.14 12.77 9.63
N LEU A 96 -10.92 11.72 8.84
CA LEU A 96 -11.19 11.67 7.39
C LEU A 96 -12.28 10.65 7.06
N PRO A 97 -13.55 10.88 7.47
CA PRO A 97 -14.62 9.88 7.38
C PRO A 97 -14.96 9.46 5.94
N GLN A 98 -14.63 10.30 4.94
CA GLN A 98 -14.87 10.03 3.52
C GLN A 98 -13.69 9.34 2.81
N LEU A 99 -12.57 9.08 3.48
CA LEU A 99 -11.38 8.50 2.86
C LEU A 99 -11.62 7.05 2.38
N GLN A 100 -11.51 6.86 1.06
CA GLN A 100 -11.82 5.60 0.36
C GLN A 100 -10.62 5.01 -0.40
N ALA A 101 -9.60 5.82 -0.71
CA ALA A 101 -8.38 5.36 -1.38
C ALA A 101 -7.14 6.03 -0.78
N LEU A 102 -6.10 5.24 -0.54
CA LEU A 102 -4.83 5.64 0.07
C LEU A 102 -3.66 4.99 -0.67
N ASP A 103 -3.00 5.73 -1.57
CA ASP A 103 -1.78 5.24 -2.22
C ASP A 103 -0.57 5.55 -1.34
N ALA A 104 -0.16 4.55 -0.57
CA ALA A 104 0.97 4.60 0.37
C ALA A 104 2.20 3.80 -0.14
N ALA A 105 2.26 3.48 -1.44
CA ALA A 105 3.37 2.73 -2.02
C ALA A 105 4.71 3.50 -1.96
N GLN A 106 5.84 2.84 -2.23
CA GLN A 106 7.15 3.48 -2.45
C GLN A 106 7.53 4.50 -1.35
N ASN A 107 7.45 4.06 -0.10
CA ASN A 107 7.86 4.79 1.10
C ASN A 107 8.72 3.85 1.97
N PRO A 108 9.67 4.35 2.78
CA PRO A 108 10.61 3.56 3.57
C PRO A 108 9.98 2.97 4.86
N TRP A 109 8.84 2.27 4.71
CA TRP A 109 8.03 1.79 5.84
C TRP A 109 8.80 0.87 6.79
N HIS A 110 8.80 1.26 8.07
CA HIS A 110 9.32 0.47 9.17
C HIS A 110 8.17 -0.41 9.70
N CYS A 111 8.16 -1.68 9.32
CA CYS A 111 7.05 -2.60 9.59
C CYS A 111 7.18 -3.28 10.96
N ASP A 112 7.15 -2.46 12.01
CA ASP A 112 7.15 -2.87 13.41
C ASP A 112 5.74 -2.82 14.03
N CYS A 113 5.67 -2.62 15.35
CA CYS A 113 4.42 -2.45 16.09
C CYS A 113 3.71 -1.11 15.75
N ALA A 114 4.43 -0.03 15.46
CA ALA A 114 3.85 1.28 15.18
C ALA A 114 3.06 1.29 13.85
N LEU A 115 3.51 0.54 12.85
CA LEU A 115 2.82 0.43 11.56
C LEU A 115 1.52 -0.39 11.60
N THR A 116 1.16 -0.99 12.73
CA THR A 116 -0.06 -1.81 12.82
C THR A 116 -1.35 -1.01 12.61
N TYR A 117 -1.42 0.28 12.98
CA TYR A 117 -2.58 1.13 12.63
C TYR A 117 -2.80 1.19 11.11
N LEU A 118 -1.76 1.54 10.34
CA LEU A 118 -1.83 1.61 8.88
C LEU A 118 -2.20 0.25 8.26
N ARG A 119 -1.63 -0.85 8.76
CA ARG A 119 -1.93 -2.21 8.28
C ARG A 119 -3.39 -2.60 8.48
N LEU A 120 -3.95 -2.34 9.67
CA LEU A 120 -5.35 -2.64 9.99
C LEU A 120 -6.28 -1.75 9.16
N TRP A 121 -6.00 -0.44 9.10
CA TRP A 121 -6.76 0.51 8.28
C TRP A 121 -6.77 0.10 6.80
N LEU A 122 -5.61 -0.25 6.22
CA LEU A 122 -5.51 -0.70 4.82
C LEU A 122 -6.23 -2.03 4.59
N ARG A 123 -6.15 -2.99 5.52
CA ARG A 123 -6.89 -4.27 5.40
C ARG A 123 -8.41 -4.05 5.37
N ASP A 124 -8.90 -3.15 6.21
CA ASP A 124 -10.33 -2.99 6.46
C ASP A 124 -11.00 -1.94 5.54
N ARG A 125 -10.23 -0.98 5.00
CA ARG A 125 -10.70 0.08 4.09
C ARG A 125 -10.21 -0.03 2.65
N ALA A 126 -8.98 -0.51 2.42
CA ALA A 126 -8.31 -0.45 1.11
C ALA A 126 -7.44 -1.69 0.78
N PRO A 127 -8.00 -2.92 0.79
CA PRO A 127 -7.22 -4.16 0.73
C PRO A 127 -6.40 -4.36 -0.55
N LYS A 128 -6.69 -3.61 -1.63
CA LYS A 128 -5.87 -3.57 -2.85
C LYS A 128 -4.51 -2.89 -2.60
N GLU A 129 -4.48 -1.85 -1.78
CA GLU A 129 -3.28 -1.07 -1.46
C GLU A 129 -2.39 -1.77 -0.42
N LEU A 130 -2.98 -2.60 0.45
CA LEU A 130 -2.27 -3.44 1.42
C LEU A 130 -1.19 -4.35 0.77
N GLN A 131 -1.36 -4.73 -0.49
CA GLN A 131 -0.38 -5.52 -1.27
C GLN A 131 0.64 -4.66 -2.04
N ARG A 132 0.36 -3.36 -2.24
CA ARG A 132 1.26 -2.40 -2.87
C ARG A 132 2.25 -1.79 -1.88
N VAL A 133 1.84 -1.65 -0.61
CA VAL A 133 2.71 -1.22 0.49
C VAL A 133 3.71 -2.33 0.82
N ARG A 134 5.00 -2.04 0.63
CA ARG A 134 6.12 -2.92 0.99
C ARG A 134 6.97 -2.30 2.09
N CYS A 135 7.53 -3.17 2.92
CA CYS A 135 8.39 -2.79 4.04
C CYS A 135 9.83 -2.52 3.57
N ALA A 136 10.45 -1.47 4.10
CA ALA A 136 11.91 -1.25 3.97
C ALA A 136 12.69 -1.95 5.09
N GLY A 137 12.07 -2.18 6.25
CA GLY A 137 12.65 -2.90 7.38
C GLY A 137 11.62 -3.19 8.48
N PRO A 138 12.04 -3.71 9.64
CA PRO A 138 13.42 -4.09 9.97
C PRO A 138 13.79 -5.47 9.41
N GLY A 139 15.06 -5.64 9.00
CA GLY A 139 15.65 -6.93 8.62
C GLY A 139 14.76 -7.80 7.73
N VAL A 140 14.32 -8.94 8.27
CA VAL A 140 13.48 -9.95 7.59
C VAL A 140 12.10 -9.49 7.10
N ALA A 141 11.63 -8.32 7.54
CA ALA A 141 10.42 -7.70 7.00
C ALA A 141 10.68 -7.02 5.65
N ALA A 142 11.93 -6.60 5.36
CA ALA A 142 12.27 -5.85 4.15
C ALA A 142 11.84 -6.59 2.87
N GLY A 143 11.30 -5.82 1.92
CA GLY A 143 10.77 -6.32 0.65
C GLY A 143 9.40 -7.02 0.73
N ARG A 144 8.97 -7.51 1.90
CA ARG A 144 7.64 -8.14 2.06
C ARG A 144 6.52 -7.12 1.92
N ALA A 145 5.36 -7.57 1.45
CA ALA A 145 4.15 -6.73 1.42
C ALA A 145 3.51 -6.66 2.82
N LEU A 146 2.91 -5.53 3.16
CA LEU A 146 2.35 -5.29 4.50
C LEU A 146 1.19 -6.26 4.85
N GLY A 147 0.48 -6.77 3.84
CA GLY A 147 -0.53 -7.83 3.99
C GLY A 147 0.02 -9.26 4.13
N GLN A 148 1.32 -9.49 3.91
CA GLN A 148 1.99 -10.78 4.13
C GLN A 148 2.60 -10.90 5.53
N LEU A 149 2.77 -9.78 6.24
CA LEU A 149 3.20 -9.80 7.63
C LEU A 149 2.07 -10.29 8.54
N GLY A 150 2.47 -10.83 9.69
CA GLY A 150 1.63 -11.37 10.81
C GLY A 150 0.35 -9.97 13.12
N GLY A 151 0.57 -10.12 14.48
CA GLY A 151 0.31 -9.14 15.55
C GLY A 151 1.37 -8.05 15.57
N CYS A 152 1.24 -7.10 16.49
CA CYS A 152 2.46 -6.47 17.04
C CYS A 152 3.32 -7.58 17.67
N GLY A 153 4.63 -7.59 17.43
CA GLY A 153 5.51 -8.66 17.90
C GLY A 153 5.33 -10.01 17.18
N TRP A 154 5.04 -9.99 15.87
CA TRP A 154 5.24 -11.20 15.06
C TRP A 154 6.66 -11.74 15.29
N ARG A 155 6.81 -13.00 15.68
CA ARG A 155 8.10 -13.69 15.68
C ARG A 155 8.39 -14.17 14.27
N LEU A 156 9.67 -14.32 13.94
CA LEU A 156 10.05 -15.20 12.83
C LEU A 156 9.55 -16.61 13.14
N ALA A 157 8.68 -17.13 12.27
CA ALA A 157 8.84 -18.52 11.89
C ALA A 157 10.14 -18.57 11.08
N GLU A 158 11.23 -18.96 11.73
CA GLU A 158 12.48 -19.24 11.04
C GLU A 158 12.22 -20.30 9.96
N ALA A 159 12.82 -20.14 8.78
CA ALA A 159 12.85 -21.23 7.79
C ALA A 159 13.83 -22.36 8.18
N GLY A 160 14.25 -22.40 9.45
CA GLY A 160 15.21 -23.32 10.02
C GLY A 160 14.54 -24.39 10.87
N VAL A 161 14.54 -25.62 10.35
CA VAL A 161 14.49 -26.89 11.08
C VAL A 161 13.41 -27.02 12.17
N SER A 162 12.24 -27.55 11.79
CA SER A 162 11.25 -28.05 12.75
C SER A 162 11.89 -29.05 13.74
N PRO A 163 11.78 -28.85 15.06
CA PRO A 163 12.46 -29.70 16.04
C PRO A 163 11.92 -31.13 16.13
N GLY A 164 10.82 -31.47 15.45
CA GLY A 164 10.36 -32.85 15.31
C GLY A 164 11.39 -33.75 14.61
N LEU A 165 12.08 -33.24 13.58
CA LEU A 165 12.85 -34.07 12.65
C LEU A 165 14.03 -34.82 13.31
N TRP A 166 14.58 -34.29 14.41
CA TRP A 166 15.62 -34.97 15.18
C TRP A 166 15.06 -35.94 16.23
N TRP A 167 13.85 -35.71 16.75
CA TRP A 167 13.13 -36.72 17.53
C TRP A 167 12.72 -37.91 16.65
N ASP A 168 12.23 -37.66 15.44
CA ASP A 168 11.87 -38.70 14.47
C ASP A 168 13.08 -39.58 14.11
N ALA A 169 14.23 -38.96 13.84
CA ALA A 169 15.48 -39.66 13.59
C ALA A 169 16.00 -40.44 14.82
N ALA A 170 15.88 -39.88 16.03
CA ALA A 170 16.26 -40.55 17.27
C ALA A 170 15.35 -41.76 17.56
N LEU A 171 14.05 -41.65 17.35
CA LEU A 171 13.09 -42.75 17.49
C LEU A 171 13.38 -43.87 16.50
N ALA A 172 13.69 -43.54 15.24
CA ALA A 172 14.10 -44.52 14.24
C ALA A 172 15.42 -45.24 14.60
N ALA A 173 16.40 -44.52 15.15
CA ALA A 173 17.65 -45.10 15.65
C ALA A 173 17.43 -46.04 16.84
N VAL A 174 16.61 -45.63 17.83
CA VAL A 174 16.26 -46.49 18.98
C VAL A 174 15.50 -47.73 18.52
N ALA A 175 14.50 -47.59 17.64
CA ALA A 175 13.72 -48.71 17.13
C ALA A 175 14.58 -49.73 16.37
N THR A 176 15.49 -49.28 15.49
CA THR A 176 16.38 -50.16 14.74
C THR A 176 17.42 -50.86 15.63
N LEU A 177 17.98 -50.18 16.63
CA LEU A 177 18.85 -50.79 17.64
C LEU A 177 18.11 -51.84 18.48
N SER A 178 16.88 -51.54 18.92
CA SER A 178 16.03 -52.50 19.65
C SER A 178 15.72 -53.75 18.82
N LEU A 179 15.40 -53.59 17.54
CA LEU A 179 15.12 -54.70 16.63
C LEU A 179 16.37 -55.57 16.38
N ALA A 180 17.54 -54.96 16.23
CA ALA A 180 18.82 -55.66 16.08
C ALA A 180 19.20 -56.45 17.35
N LEU A 181 19.02 -55.85 18.54
CA LEU A 181 19.22 -56.52 19.82
C LEU A 181 18.28 -57.72 20.00
N LEU A 182 16.99 -57.55 19.68
CA LEU A 182 15.97 -58.59 19.83
C LEU A 182 16.20 -59.74 18.84
N ALA A 183 16.58 -59.44 17.59
CA ALA A 183 17.01 -60.43 16.61
C ALA A 183 18.29 -61.18 17.06
N GLY A 184 19.28 -60.47 17.60
CA GLY A 184 20.49 -61.07 18.17
C GLY A 184 20.18 -62.03 19.32
N LEU A 185 19.34 -61.60 20.27
CA LEU A 185 18.83 -62.44 21.36
C LEU A 185 18.15 -63.70 20.83
N LEU A 186 17.22 -63.58 19.88
CA LEU A 186 16.55 -64.73 19.24
C LEU A 186 17.56 -65.67 18.56
N CYS A 187 18.58 -65.15 17.87
CA CYS A 187 19.64 -65.97 17.27
C CYS A 187 20.55 -66.67 18.31
N THR A 188 20.74 -66.11 19.51
CA THR A 188 21.46 -66.77 20.61
C THR A 188 20.62 -67.78 21.39
N LEU A 189 19.30 -67.54 21.49
CA LEU A 189 18.35 -68.39 22.21
C LEU A 189 17.81 -69.54 21.35
N SER A 190 17.87 -69.43 20.02
CA SER A 190 17.56 -70.51 19.09
C SER A 190 18.66 -71.59 19.20
N PRO A 191 18.35 -72.79 19.72
CA PRO A 191 19.36 -73.84 19.85
C PRO A 191 19.76 -74.32 18.46
N ARG A 192 21.06 -74.51 18.20
CA ARG A 192 21.52 -75.18 16.98
C ARG A 192 21.01 -76.63 16.97
N GLY A 193 19.89 -76.87 16.29
CA GLY A 193 19.32 -78.19 16.02
C GLY A 193 20.28 -79.01 15.16
N GLY A 194 21.22 -79.70 15.81
CA GLY A 194 22.33 -80.38 15.15
C GLY A 194 22.02 -81.81 14.74
N ARG A 195 21.96 -82.05 13.42
CA ARG A 195 21.92 -83.37 12.75
C ARG A 195 20.59 -84.16 12.96
N ALA A 196 20.26 -85.15 12.13
CA ALA A 196 21.08 -85.86 11.14
C ALA A 196 20.41 -86.11 9.78
N ARG A 197 21.24 -86.09 8.72
CA ARG A 197 21.25 -87.07 7.61
C ARG A 197 22.31 -88.13 7.97
N PRO A 198 22.34 -89.35 7.40
CA PRO A 198 21.75 -89.77 6.12
C PRO A 198 20.24 -90.03 6.15
#